data_AF-A0A851Y807-F1
#
_entry.id   AF-A0A851Y807-F1
#
_cell.length_a   1.000
_cell.length_b   1.000
_cell.length_c   1.000
_cell.angle_alpha   90.00
_cell.angle_beta   90.00
_cell.angle_gamma   90.00
#
_symmetry.space_group_name_H-M   'P 1'
#
loop_
_entity.id
_entity.type
_entity.pdbx_description
1 polymer ?
#
loop_
_entity_poly.entity_id
_entity_poly.type
_entity_poly.pdbx_seq_one_letter_code
_entity_poly.pdbx_strand_id
1 'polypeptide(L)'
;MHSSTPISSLFSFTSPAVKRLLGWKQGDEEEKWAEKAVDSLVKKLKKKKGAMEELERALSCPGQPSKCVTIPRSLDGRLQVSHRKGLPHVIYCRVWRWPDLQSHHELKPLECCEFPFGSKQKEVCINPYHYRRVETPVLPPVLVPRHSEFNPHLSLLAKFRNTSLHSEPLMPHNATYPDSFQHPPCTPFSSSPSHMFSQSPNSISYPNSPGSSSGPGSPYQLTVETPPPPYHAREPPGTHNGRSMDAIAESQLVLSLPNGGKSADGEAENFRPVCYEEPQHWCSVAYYELNNRVGETFQASSRSILIDGFTDPSNNKNRFCLGLLSNVNRNSTIENTRRHIGKGVHLYYVGGEVYAECVSDSSIFVQSRNCNYQHGFHPATVCKIPSGCSLKIFNNQLFAQLLAQSVNHGFEVVYELTKMCTIRMSFVKGWGAEYHRQDVTSTPCWIEIHLHGPLQWLDKVLTQMGSPHNPISSVS
;
A
#
# COMPACT_ATOMS: atom_id res chain seq x y z
N MET A 1 59.26 7.23 19.42
CA MET A 1 57.99 7.90 19.79
C MET A 1 56.88 6.87 19.68
N HIS A 2 56.18 6.56 20.76
CA HIS A 2 55.09 5.58 20.74
C HIS A 2 53.80 6.26 20.31
N SER A 3 53.27 5.90 19.13
CA SER A 3 51.94 6.30 18.71
C SER A 3 50.91 5.39 19.38
N SER A 4 50.24 5.91 20.40
CA SER A 4 49.15 5.25 21.11
C SER A 4 47.93 5.09 20.21
N THR A 5 47.58 3.85 19.87
CA THR A 5 46.24 3.53 19.38
C THR A 5 45.23 3.72 20.52
N PRO A 6 44.10 4.43 20.30
CA PRO A 6 43.10 4.60 21.34
C PRO A 6 42.34 3.29 21.57
N ILE A 7 42.62 2.61 22.69
CA ILE A 7 41.83 1.48 23.17
C ILE A 7 40.51 2.01 23.75
N SER A 8 39.54 2.28 22.89
CA SER A 8 38.22 2.82 23.25
C SER A 8 37.05 2.00 22.70
N SER A 9 37.14 0.65 22.78
CA SER A 9 36.08 -0.24 22.27
C SER A 9 35.92 -1.59 23.00
N LEU A 10 36.29 -1.72 24.29
CA LEU A 10 36.25 -3.02 25.01
C LEU A 10 35.17 -3.18 26.09
N PHE A 11 34.40 -2.15 26.44
CA PHE A 11 33.35 -2.25 27.47
C PHE A 11 32.02 -1.56 27.08
N SER A 12 31.30 -2.13 26.10
CA SER A 12 29.85 -1.97 26.08
C SER A 12 29.26 -2.74 27.26
N PHE A 13 28.77 -2.01 28.28
CA PHE A 13 28.10 -2.54 29.47
C PHE A 13 26.66 -3.04 29.17
N THR A 14 26.50 -3.83 28.10
CA THR A 14 25.23 -4.53 27.86
C THR A 14 25.04 -5.63 28.90
N SER A 15 23.88 -5.59 29.57
CA SER A 15 23.50 -6.59 30.57
C SER A 15 23.56 -8.00 29.96
N PRO A 16 23.95 -9.06 30.71
CA PRO A 16 24.03 -10.42 30.17
C PRO A 16 22.73 -10.90 29.50
N ALA A 17 21.56 -10.50 30.02
CA ALA A 17 20.26 -10.78 29.40
C ALA A 17 20.06 -10.07 28.05
N VAL A 18 20.59 -8.83 27.88
CA VAL A 18 20.55 -8.11 26.60
C VAL A 18 21.45 -8.80 25.58
N LYS A 19 22.68 -9.18 25.97
CA LYS A 19 23.57 -9.97 25.09
C LYS A 19 22.93 -11.28 24.66
N ARG A 20 22.29 -12.01 25.57
CA ARG A 20 21.59 -13.26 25.27
C ARG A 20 20.43 -13.06 24.29
N LEU A 21 19.56 -12.07 24.57
CA LEU A 21 18.41 -11.76 23.71
C LEU A 21 18.79 -11.23 22.32
N LEU A 22 19.94 -10.58 22.18
CA LEU A 22 20.51 -10.19 20.89
C LEU A 22 21.08 -11.38 20.10
N GLY A 23 21.41 -12.49 20.77
CA GLY A 23 21.86 -13.73 20.11
C GLY A 23 20.81 -14.40 19.21
N TRP A 24 19.53 -14.04 19.34
CA TRP A 24 18.45 -14.45 18.43
C TRP A 24 18.06 -13.36 17.41
N LYS A 25 18.76 -12.22 17.38
CA LYS A 25 18.48 -11.12 16.42
C LYS A 25 18.61 -11.63 14.99
N GLN A 26 17.71 -11.19 14.12
CA GLN A 26 17.74 -11.48 12.69
C GLN A 26 18.30 -10.28 11.91
N GLY A 27 19.13 -10.55 10.90
CA GLY A 27 19.82 -9.55 10.08
C GLY A 27 20.84 -8.70 10.84
N ASP A 28 21.83 -8.13 10.16
CA ASP A 28 22.90 -7.34 10.81
C ASP A 28 22.65 -5.83 10.79
N GLU A 29 21.81 -5.36 9.89
CA GLU A 29 21.44 -3.95 9.79
C GLU A 29 20.77 -3.43 11.08
N GLU A 30 21.07 -2.18 11.42
CA GLU A 30 20.49 -1.48 12.58
C GLU A 30 20.83 -2.05 13.98
N GLU A 31 21.96 -2.75 14.16
CA GLU A 31 22.37 -3.36 15.44
C GLU A 31 22.24 -2.42 16.67
N LYS A 32 22.77 -1.19 16.60
CA LYS A 32 22.68 -0.18 17.68
C LYS A 32 21.24 0.23 18.02
N TRP A 33 20.29 0.04 17.10
CA TRP A 33 18.87 0.26 17.36
C TRP A 33 18.24 -0.96 18.02
N ALA A 34 18.55 -2.18 17.56
CA ALA A 34 18.10 -3.42 18.17
C ALA A 34 18.59 -3.56 19.62
N GLU A 35 19.85 -3.22 19.90
CA GLU A 35 20.43 -3.17 21.25
C GLU A 35 19.59 -2.29 22.20
N LYS A 36 19.23 -1.07 21.76
CA LYS A 36 18.37 -0.15 22.52
C LYS A 36 16.93 -0.67 22.66
N ALA A 37 16.39 -1.37 21.66
CA ALA A 37 15.07 -1.96 21.72
C ALA A 37 14.99 -3.09 22.77
N VAL A 38 16.01 -3.95 22.79
CA VAL A 38 16.14 -5.09 23.71
C VAL A 38 16.46 -4.62 25.14
N ASP A 39 17.36 -3.66 25.33
CA ASP A 39 17.63 -3.08 26.67
C ASP A 39 16.38 -2.43 27.29
N SER A 40 15.62 -1.66 26.49
CA SER A 40 14.34 -1.09 26.91
C SER A 40 13.31 -2.17 27.28
N LEU A 41 13.31 -3.30 26.56
CA LEU A 41 12.45 -4.44 26.89
C LEU A 41 12.85 -5.14 28.17
N VAL A 42 14.13 -5.47 28.35
CA VAL A 42 14.65 -6.16 29.55
C VAL A 42 14.30 -5.36 30.80
N LYS A 43 14.40 -4.02 30.75
CA LYS A 43 13.99 -3.12 31.84
C LYS A 43 12.48 -3.17 32.16
N LYS A 44 11.63 -3.51 31.18
CA LYS A 44 10.18 -3.72 31.37
C LYS A 44 9.89 -5.13 31.89
N LEU A 45 10.45 -6.17 31.27
CA LEU A 45 10.20 -7.57 31.65
C LEU A 45 10.71 -7.90 33.06
N LYS A 46 11.80 -7.27 33.54
CA LYS A 46 12.25 -7.38 34.94
C LYS A 46 11.19 -6.99 35.98
N LYS A 47 10.13 -6.27 35.60
CA LYS A 47 9.01 -5.94 36.50
C LYS A 47 7.95 -7.05 36.60
N LYS A 48 8.00 -8.08 35.75
CA LYS A 48 7.03 -9.18 35.66
C LYS A 48 7.76 -10.51 35.82
N LYS A 49 7.66 -11.12 37.01
CA LYS A 49 8.32 -12.40 37.35
C LYS A 49 7.97 -13.49 36.32
N GLY A 50 8.97 -14.19 35.80
CA GLY A 50 8.80 -15.26 34.80
C GLY A 50 8.69 -14.78 33.34
N ALA A 51 8.51 -13.49 33.07
CA ALA A 51 8.32 -13.00 31.70
C ALA A 51 9.60 -12.93 30.87
N MET A 52 10.77 -12.95 31.52
CA MET A 52 12.08 -12.94 30.87
C MET A 52 12.42 -14.36 30.42
N GLU A 53 12.25 -15.32 31.32
CA GLU A 53 12.41 -16.75 31.12
C GLU A 53 11.46 -17.30 30.05
N GLU A 54 10.20 -16.84 30.05
CA GLU A 54 9.22 -17.21 29.03
C GLU A 54 9.57 -16.66 27.63
N LEU A 55 10.20 -15.48 27.55
CA LEU A 55 10.70 -14.94 26.29
C LEU A 55 11.90 -15.74 25.78
N GLU A 56 12.85 -16.08 26.65
CA GLU A 56 13.99 -16.93 26.29
C GLU A 56 13.53 -18.32 25.85
N ARG A 57 12.51 -18.90 26.51
CA ARG A 57 11.86 -20.15 26.10
C ARG A 57 11.22 -20.04 24.71
N ALA A 58 10.50 -18.96 24.42
CA ALA A 58 9.89 -18.74 23.11
C ALA A 58 10.94 -18.57 21.99
N LEU A 59 12.03 -17.84 22.25
CA LEU A 59 13.11 -17.61 21.27
C LEU A 59 14.00 -18.84 21.03
N SER A 60 14.26 -19.64 22.07
CA SER A 60 15.05 -20.87 21.98
C SER A 60 14.29 -22.07 21.41
N CYS A 61 12.95 -22.06 21.43
CA CYS A 61 12.10 -23.13 20.89
C CYS A 61 11.12 -22.61 19.82
N PRO A 62 11.60 -22.20 18.62
CA PRO A 62 10.73 -21.73 17.55
C PRO A 62 9.62 -22.72 17.19
N GLY A 63 8.40 -22.22 16.99
CA GLY A 63 7.24 -23.03 16.59
C GLY A 63 6.60 -23.88 17.71
N GLN A 64 7.22 -23.97 18.89
CA GLN A 64 6.62 -24.66 20.04
C GLN A 64 5.58 -23.78 20.77
N PRO A 65 4.54 -24.37 21.40
CA PRO A 65 3.59 -23.63 22.23
C PRO A 65 4.27 -22.83 23.35
N SER A 66 4.08 -21.52 23.31
CA SER A 66 4.60 -20.54 24.28
C SER A 66 3.48 -19.63 24.78
N LYS A 67 3.65 -19.06 25.97
CA LYS A 67 2.70 -18.12 26.58
C LYS A 67 2.91 -16.72 26.02
N CYS A 68 1.95 -15.83 26.25
CA CYS A 68 2.11 -14.43 25.90
C CYS A 68 3.19 -13.76 26.78
N VAL A 69 4.25 -13.27 26.16
CA VAL A 69 5.18 -12.31 26.79
C VAL A 69 4.62 -10.93 26.54
N THR A 70 4.26 -10.18 27.59
CA THR A 70 3.54 -8.91 27.46
C THR A 70 4.28 -7.72 28.07
N ILE A 71 3.96 -6.52 27.57
CA ILE A 71 4.33 -5.25 28.19
C ILE A 71 3.11 -4.31 28.31
N PRO A 72 3.14 -3.32 29.22
CA PRO A 72 2.07 -2.32 29.32
C PRO A 72 1.92 -1.49 28.04
N ARG A 73 0.66 -1.25 27.64
CA ARG A 73 0.29 -0.40 26.52
C ARG A 73 0.43 1.09 26.89
N SER A 74 1.04 1.88 26.01
CA SER A 74 1.06 3.35 26.12
C SER A 74 -0.26 3.97 25.65
N LEU A 75 -0.52 5.23 26.01
CA LEU A 75 -1.75 5.95 25.64
C LEU A 75 -1.98 6.02 24.12
N ASP A 76 -0.91 6.20 23.33
CA ASP A 76 -0.95 6.20 21.86
C ASP A 76 -0.63 4.83 21.23
N GLY A 77 -0.47 3.77 22.05
CA GLY A 77 -0.11 2.42 21.64
C GLY A 77 1.33 2.26 21.09
N ARG A 78 2.12 3.33 20.98
CA ARG A 78 3.49 3.29 20.41
C ARG A 78 4.56 3.22 21.50
N LEU A 79 5.63 2.48 21.21
CA LEU A 79 6.86 2.45 21.97
C LEU A 79 7.91 3.33 21.27
N GLN A 80 8.61 4.16 22.04
CA GLN A 80 9.76 4.91 21.55
C GLN A 80 11.06 4.15 21.83
N VAL A 81 11.88 3.98 20.79
CA VAL A 81 13.23 3.40 20.86
C VAL A 81 14.20 4.40 20.22
N SER A 82 15.05 5.01 21.04
CA SER A 82 15.89 6.16 20.66
C SER A 82 15.03 7.28 20.04
N HIS A 83 15.24 7.62 18.76
CA HIS A 83 14.51 8.67 18.05
C HIS A 83 13.33 8.15 17.20
N ARG A 84 13.07 6.84 17.21
CA ARG A 84 11.99 6.20 16.42
C ARG A 84 10.83 5.82 17.32
N LYS A 85 9.59 6.04 16.85
CA LYS A 85 8.37 5.51 17.47
C LYS A 85 7.80 4.40 16.59
N GLY A 86 7.42 3.27 17.17
CA GLY A 86 6.84 2.14 16.46
C GLY A 86 5.90 1.33 17.36
N LEU A 87 5.20 0.36 16.78
CA LEU A 87 4.30 -0.51 17.55
C LEU A 87 5.10 -1.64 18.22
N PRO A 88 4.87 -1.97 19.51
CA PRO A 88 5.74 -2.90 20.24
C PRO A 88 5.89 -4.27 19.57
N HIS A 89 4.76 -4.88 19.18
CA HIS A 89 4.75 -6.18 18.51
C HIS A 89 5.52 -6.17 17.18
N VAL A 90 5.40 -5.09 16.38
CA VAL A 90 6.19 -4.90 15.15
C VAL A 90 7.68 -4.79 15.46
N ILE A 91 8.06 -3.95 16.43
CA ILE A 91 9.47 -3.76 16.84
C ILE A 91 10.11 -5.11 17.18
N TYR A 92 9.46 -5.92 17.99
CA TYR A 92 10.04 -7.17 18.48
C TYR A 92 9.92 -8.34 17.48
N CYS A 93 8.87 -8.38 16.64
CA CYS A 93 8.85 -9.29 15.48
C CYS A 93 9.95 -8.94 14.46
N ARG A 94 10.24 -7.64 14.27
CA ARG A 94 11.31 -7.19 13.37
C ARG A 94 12.70 -7.58 13.88
N VAL A 95 12.95 -7.44 15.18
CA VAL A 95 14.24 -7.82 15.81
C VAL A 95 14.51 -9.33 15.71
N TRP A 96 13.50 -10.20 15.89
CA TRP A 96 13.73 -11.65 16.06
C TRP A 96 13.20 -12.57 14.95
N ARG A 97 12.46 -12.06 13.95
CA ARG A 97 11.93 -12.91 12.87
C ARG A 97 12.00 -12.31 11.47
N TRP A 98 11.66 -11.03 11.31
CA TRP A 98 11.49 -10.42 9.98
C TRP A 98 12.15 -9.03 9.93
N PRO A 99 13.47 -8.94 9.67
CA PRO A 99 14.22 -7.66 9.69
C PRO A 99 13.68 -6.62 8.70
N ASP A 100 13.08 -7.11 7.62
CA ASP A 100 12.47 -6.38 6.51
C ASP A 100 11.02 -5.93 6.78
N LEU A 101 10.43 -6.31 7.92
CA LEU A 101 9.06 -5.95 8.31
C LEU A 101 8.87 -4.44 8.39
N GLN A 102 7.97 -3.89 7.57
CA GLN A 102 7.77 -2.45 7.41
C GLN A 102 6.52 -1.97 8.17
N SER A 103 5.47 -2.79 8.23
CA SER A 103 4.18 -2.40 8.78
C SER A 103 3.52 -3.48 9.64
N HIS A 104 2.57 -3.06 10.48
CA HIS A 104 1.79 -3.96 11.32
C HIS A 104 0.73 -4.75 10.55
N HIS A 105 0.29 -4.27 9.38
CA HIS A 105 -0.67 -5.00 8.53
C HIS A 105 -0.06 -6.29 7.97
N GLU A 106 1.27 -6.39 7.90
CA GLU A 106 2.00 -7.61 7.57
C GLU A 106 1.94 -8.68 8.68
N LEU A 107 1.41 -8.37 9.87
CA LEU A 107 1.28 -9.30 10.98
C LEU A 107 -0.18 -9.64 11.28
N LYS A 108 -0.47 -10.93 11.39
CA LYS A 108 -1.73 -11.43 11.97
C LYS A 108 -1.43 -12.16 13.28
N PRO A 109 -2.14 -11.88 14.39
CA PRO A 109 -1.99 -12.66 15.61
C PRO A 109 -2.45 -14.10 15.38
N LEU A 110 -1.86 -15.04 16.11
CA LEU A 110 -2.35 -16.41 16.21
C LEU A 110 -3.48 -16.51 17.24
N GLU A 111 -4.33 -17.52 17.13
CA GLU A 111 -5.46 -17.78 18.03
C GLU A 111 -5.03 -18.03 19.48
N CYS A 112 -3.81 -18.55 19.68
CA CYS A 112 -3.20 -18.74 21.00
C CYS A 112 -2.70 -17.43 21.66
N CYS A 113 -2.82 -16.29 20.99
CA CYS A 113 -2.42 -15.00 21.54
C CYS A 113 -3.59 -14.36 22.31
N GLU A 114 -3.50 -14.37 23.65
CA GLU A 114 -4.49 -13.76 24.55
C GLU A 114 -4.43 -12.22 24.57
N PHE A 115 -3.26 -11.63 24.24
CA PHE A 115 -3.00 -10.19 24.31
C PHE A 115 -2.56 -9.57 22.97
N PRO A 116 -3.26 -9.81 21.84
CA PRO A 116 -2.84 -9.32 20.54
C PRO A 116 -3.04 -7.80 20.48
N PHE A 117 -2.17 -7.07 19.78
CA PHE A 117 -2.20 -5.60 19.77
C PHE A 117 -3.56 -4.98 19.37
N GLY A 118 -4.28 -5.63 18.46
CA GLY A 118 -5.61 -5.19 18.00
C GLY A 118 -6.71 -5.22 19.08
N SER A 119 -6.55 -6.01 20.15
CA SER A 119 -7.56 -6.18 21.22
C SER A 119 -7.75 -4.95 22.12
N LYS A 120 -6.92 -3.90 21.98
CA LYS A 120 -6.95 -2.66 22.78
C LYS A 120 -6.83 -2.87 24.31
N GLN A 121 -6.38 -4.04 24.76
CA GLN A 121 -6.13 -4.35 26.17
C GLN A 121 -5.00 -3.51 26.80
N LYS A 122 -4.92 -3.50 28.14
CA LYS A 122 -3.90 -2.78 28.94
C LYS A 122 -2.47 -3.34 28.73
N GLU A 123 -2.36 -4.61 28.37
CA GLU A 123 -1.12 -5.32 28.06
C GLU A 123 -1.07 -5.65 26.56
N VAL A 124 0.13 -5.72 25.99
CA VAL A 124 0.37 -6.08 24.57
C VAL A 124 1.38 -7.21 24.49
N CYS A 125 1.04 -8.29 23.79
CA CYS A 125 1.95 -9.40 23.52
C CYS A 125 3.06 -8.98 22.53
N ILE A 126 4.30 -9.25 22.91
CA ILE A 126 5.52 -9.04 22.12
C ILE A 126 6.27 -10.34 21.78
N ASN A 127 5.72 -11.50 22.16
CA ASN A 127 6.25 -12.80 21.73
C ASN A 127 6.15 -12.90 20.19
N PRO A 128 7.26 -12.99 19.45
CA PRO A 128 7.23 -12.93 17.99
C PRO A 128 6.65 -14.20 17.35
N TYR A 129 6.51 -15.30 18.10
CA TYR A 129 5.85 -16.53 17.66
C TYR A 129 4.33 -16.52 17.89
N HIS A 130 3.79 -15.47 18.52
CA HIS A 130 2.34 -15.25 18.65
C HIS A 130 1.75 -14.48 17.45
N TYR A 131 2.57 -14.21 16.45
CA TYR A 131 2.19 -13.58 15.19
C TYR A 131 2.67 -14.45 14.02
N ARG A 132 1.92 -14.44 12.92
CA ARG A 132 2.35 -14.91 11.61
C ARG A 132 2.45 -13.73 10.66
N ARG A 133 3.39 -13.81 9.71
CA ARG A 133 3.44 -12.84 8.61
C ARG A 133 2.29 -13.11 7.64
N VAL A 134 1.80 -12.07 6.98
CA VAL A 134 0.92 -12.19 5.82
C VAL A 134 1.78 -12.46 4.60
N GLU A 135 1.67 -13.66 4.05
CA GLU A 135 2.36 -14.08 2.83
C GLU A 135 1.63 -13.54 1.60
N THR A 136 2.38 -13.21 0.54
CA THR A 136 1.82 -12.91 -0.78
C THR A 136 1.53 -14.23 -1.49
N PRO A 137 0.29 -14.50 -1.96
CA PRO A 137 -0.01 -15.71 -2.71
C PRO A 137 0.72 -15.68 -4.05
N VAL A 138 1.20 -16.85 -4.50
CA VAL A 138 1.77 -17.01 -5.84
C VAL A 138 0.63 -16.89 -6.86
N LEU A 139 0.72 -15.89 -7.74
CA LEU A 139 -0.28 -15.65 -8.78
C LEU A 139 -0.02 -16.60 -9.97
N PRO A 140 -1.06 -17.24 -10.54
CA PRO A 140 -0.89 -18.13 -11.69
C PRO A 140 -0.49 -17.33 -12.95
N PRO A 141 0.32 -17.90 -13.86
CA PRO A 141 0.68 -17.23 -15.10
C PRO A 141 -0.54 -17.05 -16.02
N VAL A 142 -0.58 -15.94 -16.74
CA VAL A 142 -1.60 -15.69 -17.78
C VAL A 142 -1.15 -16.40 -19.07
N LEU A 143 -2.02 -17.22 -19.65
CA LEU A 143 -1.75 -17.93 -20.90
C LEU A 143 -2.24 -17.11 -22.09
N VAL A 144 -1.33 -16.70 -22.98
CA VAL A 144 -1.65 -15.93 -24.19
C VAL A 144 -1.64 -16.83 -25.43
N PRO A 145 -2.75 -16.96 -26.18
CA PRO A 145 -2.78 -17.69 -27.45
C PRO A 145 -1.84 -17.08 -28.49
N ARG A 146 -1.15 -17.92 -29.27
CA ARG A 146 -0.29 -17.49 -30.39
C ARG A 146 -1.06 -17.16 -31.67
N HIS A 147 -2.28 -17.69 -31.79
CA HIS A 147 -3.15 -17.50 -32.95
C HIS A 147 -4.50 -16.97 -32.46
N SER A 148 -4.69 -15.66 -32.60
CA SER A 148 -5.92 -14.96 -32.24
C SER A 148 -6.99 -15.15 -33.32
N GLU A 149 -7.49 -16.37 -33.51
CA GLU A 149 -8.73 -16.57 -34.25
C GLU A 149 -9.88 -16.00 -33.42
N PHE A 150 -10.28 -14.78 -33.76
CA PHE A 150 -11.33 -14.04 -33.08
C PHE A 150 -12.65 -14.81 -33.15
N ASN A 151 -13.14 -15.28 -32.00
CA ASN A 151 -14.45 -15.93 -31.90
C ASN A 151 -15.53 -14.89 -31.54
N PRO A 152 -16.33 -14.39 -32.51
CA PRO A 152 -17.32 -13.34 -32.26
C PRO A 152 -18.44 -13.74 -31.28
N HIS A 153 -18.64 -15.05 -31.05
CA HIS A 153 -19.75 -15.57 -30.26
C HIS A 153 -19.54 -15.52 -28.72
N LEU A 154 -18.31 -15.25 -28.25
CA LEU A 154 -17.97 -15.25 -26.82
C LEU A 154 -17.86 -13.84 -26.21
N SER A 155 -18.51 -12.84 -26.79
CA SER A 155 -18.34 -11.43 -26.45
C SER A 155 -18.79 -11.04 -25.02
N LEU A 156 -17.95 -11.28 -24.00
CA LEU A 156 -18.04 -10.67 -22.66
C LEU A 156 -17.87 -9.14 -22.67
N LEU A 157 -17.56 -8.56 -23.84
CA LEU A 157 -17.78 -7.16 -24.13
C LEU A 157 -19.23 -6.75 -23.75
N ALA A 158 -20.21 -7.65 -23.82
CA ALA A 158 -21.52 -7.46 -23.22
C ALA A 158 -21.47 -7.17 -21.70
N LYS A 159 -20.73 -7.90 -20.85
CA LYS A 159 -20.67 -7.56 -19.41
C LYS A 159 -19.82 -6.33 -19.08
N PHE A 160 -18.89 -5.95 -19.97
CA PHE A 160 -18.12 -4.71 -19.84
C PHE A 160 -18.82 -3.48 -20.47
N ARG A 161 -19.87 -3.67 -21.29
CA ARG A 161 -20.56 -2.61 -22.07
C ARG A 161 -22.09 -2.54 -21.83
N ASN A 162 -22.74 -3.56 -21.27
CA ASN A 162 -24.20 -3.59 -21.03
C ASN A 162 -24.68 -2.65 -19.91
N THR A 163 -23.81 -1.84 -19.32
CA THR A 163 -24.24 -0.62 -18.61
C THR A 163 -24.71 0.48 -19.56
N SER A 164 -24.69 0.28 -20.89
CA SER A 164 -25.09 1.29 -21.90
C SER A 164 -26.31 0.94 -22.78
N LEU A 165 -27.10 -0.10 -22.47
CA LEU A 165 -28.26 -0.49 -23.32
C LEU A 165 -29.61 -0.66 -22.61
N HIS A 166 -29.65 -0.47 -21.29
CA HIS A 166 -30.88 -0.01 -20.62
C HIS A 166 -30.62 1.39 -20.05
N SER A 167 -31.70 2.11 -19.76
CA SER A 167 -31.69 3.50 -19.30
C SER A 167 -31.14 3.63 -17.87
N GLU A 168 -29.84 3.39 -17.71
CA GLU A 168 -29.07 3.67 -16.50
C GLU A 168 -28.95 5.19 -16.29
N PRO A 169 -28.94 5.67 -15.04
CA PRO A 169 -28.64 7.07 -14.76
C PRO A 169 -27.22 7.41 -15.24
N LEU A 170 -27.06 8.63 -15.79
CA LEU A 170 -25.78 9.14 -16.33
C LEU A 170 -24.59 9.04 -15.36
N MET A 171 -24.85 8.93 -14.05
CA MET A 171 -23.89 8.55 -13.03
C MET A 171 -24.47 7.48 -12.10
N PRO A 172 -23.67 6.49 -11.67
CA PRO A 172 -24.10 5.50 -10.69
C PRO A 172 -24.18 6.09 -9.28
N HIS A 173 -25.00 5.47 -8.43
CA HIS A 173 -25.02 5.72 -6.99
C HIS A 173 -23.64 5.51 -6.35
N ASN A 174 -23.38 6.25 -5.28
CA ASN A 174 -22.16 6.15 -4.51
C ASN A 174 -22.30 5.09 -3.41
N ALA A 175 -21.17 4.58 -2.95
CA ALA A 175 -21.12 3.65 -1.83
C ALA A 175 -20.54 4.34 -0.59
N THR A 176 -21.02 4.01 0.60
CA THR A 176 -20.37 4.39 1.86
C THR A 176 -19.92 3.15 2.60
N TYR A 177 -18.64 3.08 2.98
CA TYR A 177 -18.11 1.98 3.76
C TYR A 177 -18.38 2.21 5.27
N PRO A 178 -18.83 1.20 6.04
CA PRO A 178 -19.08 -0.20 5.63
C PRO A 178 -20.50 -0.46 5.11
N ASP A 179 -21.43 0.48 5.24
CA ASP A 179 -22.88 0.26 5.07
C ASP A 179 -23.27 -0.34 3.71
N SER A 180 -22.70 0.16 2.61
CA SER A 180 -22.95 -0.34 1.26
C SER A 180 -22.22 -1.64 0.92
N PHE A 181 -21.28 -2.08 1.75
CA PHE A 181 -20.36 -3.21 1.50
C PHE A 181 -20.82 -4.51 2.17
N GLN A 182 -22.05 -4.55 2.66
CA GLN A 182 -22.65 -5.77 3.20
C GLN A 182 -22.81 -6.80 2.07
N HIS A 183 -22.33 -8.02 2.31
CA HIS A 183 -22.65 -9.14 1.43
C HIS A 183 -24.17 -9.30 1.30
N PRO A 184 -24.69 -9.74 0.14
CA PRO A 184 -26.11 -10.04 0.02
C PRO A 184 -26.49 -11.05 1.11
N PRO A 185 -27.52 -10.78 1.93
CA PRO A 185 -27.94 -11.72 2.95
C PRO A 185 -28.39 -13.02 2.25
N CYS A 186 -27.82 -14.15 2.67
CA CYS A 186 -28.46 -15.44 2.43
C CYS A 186 -29.83 -15.37 3.10
N THR A 187 -30.89 -15.39 2.31
CA THR A 187 -32.27 -15.19 2.79
C THR A 187 -32.78 -16.40 3.57
N PRO A 188 -33.19 -16.24 4.82
CA PRO A 188 -34.40 -16.84 5.33
C PRO A 188 -35.58 -15.88 5.13
N PHE A 189 -36.75 -16.46 4.90
CA PHE A 189 -37.97 -15.81 4.45
C PHE A 189 -38.51 -14.68 5.37
N SER A 190 -38.97 -13.61 4.71
CA SER A 190 -40.13 -12.74 5.03
C SER A 190 -40.63 -12.59 6.48
N SER A 191 -40.62 -11.34 6.96
CA SER A 191 -41.74 -10.79 7.75
C SER A 191 -41.86 -9.26 7.58
N SER A 192 -43.10 -8.79 7.44
CA SER A 192 -43.51 -7.43 6.99
C SER A 192 -43.49 -6.34 8.08
N PRO A 193 -43.74 -5.04 7.77
CA PRO A 193 -43.10 -3.91 8.45
C PRO A 193 -44.00 -3.08 9.40
N SER A 194 -43.39 -2.11 10.09
CA SER A 194 -44.09 -0.99 10.73
C SER A 194 -43.33 0.35 10.61
N HIS A 195 -43.95 1.32 9.94
CA HIS A 195 -44.10 2.76 10.25
C HIS A 195 -43.24 3.40 11.37
N MET A 196 -42.85 4.69 11.35
CA MET A 196 -42.76 5.75 10.32
C MET A 196 -42.09 7.01 10.94
N PHE A 197 -41.93 8.09 10.15
CA PHE A 197 -41.54 9.48 10.53
C PHE A 197 -40.06 9.77 10.89
N SER A 198 -39.57 11.02 10.86
CA SER A 198 -39.72 12.14 9.92
C SER A 198 -38.86 13.34 10.38
N GLN A 199 -38.16 14.01 9.45
CA GLN A 199 -37.72 15.41 9.48
C GLN A 199 -36.67 15.93 10.51
N SER A 200 -35.66 16.59 9.93
CA SER A 200 -34.74 17.62 10.45
C SER A 200 -35.46 18.99 10.64
N PRO A 201 -34.81 20.17 10.77
CA PRO A 201 -33.39 20.53 11.04
C PRO A 201 -33.22 21.62 12.13
N ASN A 202 -31.98 22.09 12.39
CA ASN A 202 -31.65 23.53 12.30
C ASN A 202 -30.16 23.84 12.55
N SER A 203 -29.71 24.96 12.00
CA SER A 203 -28.36 25.54 12.07
C SER A 203 -28.37 26.86 12.87
N ILE A 204 -27.18 27.34 13.31
CA ILE A 204 -26.67 28.73 13.16
C ILE A 204 -25.31 28.90 13.87
N SER A 205 -24.55 29.91 13.44
CA SER A 205 -23.11 30.14 13.64
C SER A 205 -22.73 31.28 14.61
N TYR A 206 -21.47 31.28 15.06
CA TYR A 206 -20.81 32.34 15.85
C TYR A 206 -20.27 33.52 14.99
N PRO A 207 -19.94 34.68 15.59
CA PRO A 207 -19.16 35.75 14.95
C PRO A 207 -17.81 36.12 15.63
N ASN A 208 -16.80 36.35 14.76
CA ASN A 208 -15.77 37.42 14.75
C ASN A 208 -14.52 37.47 15.68
N SER A 209 -13.41 37.85 15.03
CA SER A 209 -12.07 38.23 15.53
C SER A 209 -11.86 39.76 15.58
N PRO A 210 -10.70 40.28 16.06
CA PRO A 210 -9.58 40.76 15.18
C PRO A 210 -8.16 40.47 15.77
N GLY A 211 -6.99 40.88 15.25
CA GLY A 211 -6.56 41.52 13.98
C GLY A 211 -5.21 42.31 14.09
N SER A 212 -4.50 42.57 12.97
CA SER A 212 -3.31 43.48 12.79
C SER A 212 -1.98 43.15 13.56
N SER A 213 -0.75 43.53 13.15
CA SER A 213 -0.15 44.16 11.92
C SER A 213 1.41 44.17 11.97
N SER A 214 2.07 44.69 10.91
CA SER A 214 3.44 45.30 10.81
C SER A 214 4.71 44.44 10.50
N GLY A 215 5.46 44.89 9.48
CA GLY A 215 6.93 44.71 9.30
C GLY A 215 7.67 46.00 9.73
N PRO A 216 8.85 46.43 9.17
CA PRO A 216 9.57 45.98 7.95
C PRO A 216 11.13 45.87 8.11
N GLY A 217 11.90 45.76 7.01
CA GLY A 217 13.29 46.30 6.92
C GLY A 217 14.42 45.36 6.44
N SER A 218 15.14 45.76 5.37
CA SER A 218 16.38 45.13 4.83
C SER A 218 17.61 46.05 5.08
N PRO A 219 18.88 45.69 4.76
CA PRO A 219 19.48 46.26 3.52
C PRO A 219 20.69 45.54 2.83
N TYR A 220 20.98 45.95 1.57
CA TYR A 220 22.24 45.87 0.75
C TYR A 220 22.81 44.49 0.27
N GLN A 221 23.59 44.36 -0.83
CA GLN A 221 23.53 44.86 -2.24
C GLN A 221 24.65 44.20 -3.11
N LEU A 222 24.37 43.82 -4.39
CA LEU A 222 25.33 43.65 -5.55
C LEU A 222 26.42 42.52 -5.44
N THR A 223 27.02 41.87 -6.48
CA THR A 223 26.98 41.93 -7.97
C THR A 223 27.55 40.62 -8.63
N VAL A 224 27.10 40.30 -9.86
CA VAL A 224 27.85 39.74 -11.04
C VAL A 224 28.28 38.24 -11.19
N GLU A 225 27.86 37.69 -12.35
CA GLU A 225 28.36 36.62 -13.26
C GLU A 225 28.38 35.08 -13.02
N THR A 226 27.88 34.40 -14.08
CA THR A 226 27.88 32.97 -14.51
C THR A 226 29.25 32.50 -15.06
N PRO A 227 29.56 31.18 -15.32
CA PRO A 227 28.74 30.18 -16.06
C PRO A 227 28.86 28.70 -15.54
N PRO A 228 28.45 27.61 -16.26
CA PRO A 228 27.99 26.35 -15.64
C PRO A 228 28.96 25.13 -15.73
N PRO A 229 28.64 23.99 -15.08
CA PRO A 229 29.37 22.71 -15.24
C PRO A 229 28.94 21.91 -16.50
N PRO A 230 29.87 21.25 -17.21
CA PRO A 230 29.59 20.47 -18.42
C PRO A 230 29.27 18.97 -18.18
N TYR A 231 28.74 18.32 -19.22
CA TYR A 231 28.44 16.88 -19.29
C TYR A 231 29.61 16.04 -19.87
N HIS A 232 29.62 14.74 -19.54
CA HIS A 232 30.43 13.63 -20.12
C HIS A 232 31.95 13.67 -19.81
N ALA A 233 32.73 12.57 -19.82
CA ALA A 233 32.49 11.20 -20.32
C ALA A 233 33.38 10.09 -19.67
N ARG A 234 32.95 8.84 -19.88
CA ARG A 234 33.75 7.60 -20.16
C ARG A 234 34.62 6.89 -19.09
N GLU A 235 34.59 5.56 -19.25
CA GLU A 235 35.33 4.49 -18.54
C GLU A 235 36.76 4.29 -19.09
N PRO A 236 37.59 3.52 -18.35
CA PRO A 236 38.60 2.63 -18.94
C PRO A 236 38.39 1.14 -18.56
N PRO A 237 38.89 0.17 -19.36
CA PRO A 237 38.62 -1.26 -19.20
C PRO A 237 39.61 -1.99 -18.28
N GLY A 238 39.18 -3.11 -17.69
CA GLY A 238 40.04 -4.02 -16.92
C GLY A 238 39.63 -5.49 -17.08
N THR A 239 40.40 -6.25 -17.86
CA THR A 239 40.33 -7.72 -17.93
C THR A 239 40.85 -8.35 -16.63
N HIS A 240 40.22 -9.43 -16.12
CA HIS A 240 40.92 -10.60 -15.56
C HIS A 240 39.99 -11.82 -15.46
N ASN A 241 40.48 -12.99 -15.93
CA ASN A 241 39.84 -14.29 -15.75
C ASN A 241 40.25 -14.92 -14.41
N GLY A 242 39.33 -15.61 -13.73
CA GLY A 242 39.62 -16.46 -12.57
C GLY A 242 38.43 -17.31 -12.15
N ARG A 243 38.50 -18.63 -12.36
CA ARG A 243 37.50 -19.61 -11.88
C ARG A 243 37.86 -20.08 -10.47
N SER A 244 36.88 -20.23 -9.57
CA SER A 244 36.40 -21.56 -9.15
C SER A 244 35.23 -21.51 -8.15
N MET A 245 34.59 -22.65 -7.98
CA MET A 245 33.34 -22.91 -7.23
C MET A 245 33.55 -22.97 -5.71
N ASP A 246 32.54 -22.61 -4.91
CA ASP A 246 31.67 -23.57 -4.21
C ASP A 246 30.66 -22.89 -3.27
N ALA A 247 29.37 -23.24 -3.37
CA ALA A 247 28.48 -23.54 -2.23
C ALA A 247 26.99 -23.70 -2.62
N ILE A 248 26.51 -24.94 -2.55
CA ILE A 248 25.23 -25.38 -1.93
C ILE A 248 23.90 -24.82 -2.47
N ALA A 249 23.06 -25.74 -2.96
CA ALA A 249 21.78 -25.46 -3.63
C ALA A 249 20.62 -25.11 -2.68
N GLU A 250 19.81 -24.13 -3.08
CA GLU A 250 18.47 -23.92 -2.54
C GLU A 250 17.49 -24.97 -3.09
N SER A 251 16.70 -25.57 -2.19
CA SER A 251 15.69 -26.57 -2.52
C SER A 251 14.45 -25.95 -3.15
N GLN A 252 14.44 -25.78 -4.48
CA GLN A 252 13.23 -25.48 -5.23
C GLN A 252 12.33 -26.72 -5.30
N LEU A 253 11.20 -26.70 -4.58
CA LEU A 253 10.11 -27.66 -4.76
C LEU A 253 9.37 -27.37 -6.07
N VAL A 254 9.91 -27.87 -7.18
CA VAL A 254 9.22 -27.86 -8.47
C VAL A 254 8.06 -28.87 -8.41
N LEU A 255 6.82 -28.36 -8.32
CA LEU A 255 5.62 -29.16 -8.47
C LEU A 255 5.65 -29.84 -9.85
N SER A 256 5.79 -31.17 -9.84
CA SER A 256 5.88 -31.96 -11.05
C SER A 256 4.51 -32.04 -11.74
N LEU A 257 4.38 -31.48 -12.94
CA LEU A 257 3.25 -31.79 -13.81
C LEU A 257 3.27 -33.27 -14.20
N PRO A 258 2.12 -33.94 -14.37
CA PRO A 258 2.06 -35.31 -14.86
C PRO A 258 2.74 -35.44 -16.23
N ASN A 259 3.65 -36.40 -16.35
CA ASN A 259 4.43 -36.63 -17.57
C ASN A 259 3.53 -37.08 -18.72
N GLY A 260 3.79 -36.58 -19.93
CA GLY A 260 2.87 -36.67 -21.07
C GLY A 260 2.66 -38.09 -21.61
N GLY A 261 1.40 -38.50 -21.72
CA GLY A 261 1.00 -39.57 -22.64
C GLY A 261 1.12 -39.08 -24.08
N LYS A 262 1.88 -39.79 -24.92
CA LYS A 262 2.03 -39.44 -26.34
C LYS A 262 0.79 -39.82 -27.13
N SER A 263 -0.09 -38.85 -27.37
CA SER A 263 -1.08 -38.92 -28.45
C SER A 263 -0.41 -38.62 -29.78
N ALA A 264 -0.63 -39.46 -30.79
CA ALA A 264 -0.11 -39.26 -32.13
C ALA A 264 -1.07 -38.42 -32.99
N ASP A 265 -1.27 -37.16 -32.59
CA ASP A 265 -1.77 -36.07 -33.45
C ASP A 265 -1.26 -34.73 -32.89
N GLY A 266 -0.70 -33.89 -33.76
CA GLY A 266 0.32 -32.91 -33.39
C GLY A 266 -0.15 -31.50 -33.02
N GLU A 267 -1.05 -31.35 -32.05
CA GLU A 267 -1.36 -30.02 -31.47
C GLU A 267 -0.77 -29.86 -30.05
N ALA A 268 0.51 -29.48 -29.98
CA ALA A 268 1.08 -28.97 -28.75
C ALA A 268 0.51 -27.56 -28.47
N GLU A 269 -0.23 -27.42 -27.37
CA GLU A 269 -1.03 -26.23 -27.03
C GLU A 269 -0.31 -24.89 -27.30
N ASN A 270 -0.93 -24.07 -28.16
CA ASN A 270 -0.37 -22.85 -28.76
C ASN A 270 -0.34 -21.62 -27.83
N PHE A 271 0.00 -21.79 -26.55
CA PHE A 271 -0.02 -20.71 -25.56
C PHE A 271 1.39 -20.25 -25.15
N ARG A 272 1.48 -19.04 -24.58
CA ARG A 272 2.67 -18.48 -23.94
C ARG A 272 2.33 -18.07 -22.51
N PRO A 273 3.02 -18.60 -21.47
CA PRO A 273 2.80 -18.20 -20.09
C PRO A 273 3.46 -16.86 -19.80
N VAL A 274 2.72 -15.96 -19.14
CA VAL A 274 3.18 -14.65 -18.68
C VAL A 274 3.07 -14.59 -17.16
N CYS A 275 4.21 -14.72 -16.48
CA CYS A 275 4.29 -14.67 -15.02
C CYS A 275 4.19 -13.23 -14.50
N TYR A 276 3.63 -13.09 -13.31
CA TYR A 276 3.70 -11.84 -12.54
C TYR A 276 5.10 -11.68 -11.93
N GLU A 277 5.62 -10.45 -11.97
CA GLU A 277 6.84 -10.04 -11.29
C GLU A 277 6.52 -8.81 -10.44
N GLU A 278 7.14 -8.71 -9.25
CA GLU A 278 6.86 -7.64 -8.30
C GLU A 278 7.88 -6.49 -8.49
N PRO A 279 7.44 -5.28 -8.89
CA PRO A 279 8.34 -4.18 -9.23
C PRO A 279 8.97 -3.51 -8.00
N GLN A 280 10.11 -2.83 -8.22
CA GLN A 280 10.84 -2.08 -7.19
C GLN A 280 10.00 -0.97 -6.51
N HIS A 281 9.13 -0.32 -7.29
CA HIS A 281 8.11 0.59 -6.80
C HIS A 281 6.76 -0.06 -7.07
N TRP A 282 5.91 -0.22 -6.05
CA TRP A 282 4.63 -0.91 -6.21
C TRP A 282 3.54 0.04 -6.76
N CYS A 283 3.66 1.33 -6.50
CA CYS A 283 2.83 2.36 -7.11
C CYS A 283 3.53 3.71 -7.29
N SER A 284 2.94 4.56 -8.12
CA SER A 284 3.21 6.00 -8.13
C SER A 284 1.93 6.80 -7.88
N VAL A 285 2.08 7.98 -7.27
CA VAL A 285 0.97 8.84 -6.86
C VAL A 285 1.20 10.26 -7.39
N ALA A 286 0.25 10.77 -8.17
CA ALA A 286 0.23 12.15 -8.65
C ALA A 286 -0.87 12.94 -7.92
N TYR A 287 -0.56 14.17 -7.48
CA TYR A 287 -1.51 15.05 -6.81
C TYR A 287 -2.07 16.13 -7.74
N TYR A 288 -3.34 16.46 -7.54
CA TYR A 288 -4.10 17.37 -8.39
C TYR A 288 -4.93 18.35 -7.54
N GLU A 289 -5.02 19.57 -8.03
CA GLU A 289 -5.94 20.60 -7.55
C GLU A 289 -6.86 21.00 -8.71
N LEU A 290 -8.14 20.63 -8.61
CA LEU A 290 -9.08 20.63 -9.73
C LEU A 290 -8.57 19.80 -10.91
N ASN A 291 -8.40 20.39 -12.09
CA ASN A 291 -7.82 19.75 -13.27
C ASN A 291 -6.29 19.94 -13.41
N ASN A 292 -5.64 20.66 -12.48
CA ASN A 292 -4.21 20.95 -12.56
C ASN A 292 -3.40 19.93 -11.75
N ARG A 293 -2.37 19.33 -12.36
CA ARG A 293 -1.36 18.54 -11.63
C ARG A 293 -0.48 19.47 -10.81
N VAL A 294 -0.24 19.14 -9.54
CA VAL A 294 0.49 19.97 -8.59
C VAL A 294 1.61 19.16 -7.94
N GLY A 295 2.84 19.62 -8.10
CA GLY A 295 4.04 18.94 -7.60
C GLY A 295 4.49 17.75 -8.45
N GLU A 296 5.54 17.08 -7.97
CA GLU A 296 6.09 15.89 -8.61
C GLU A 296 5.27 14.63 -8.30
N THR A 297 5.47 13.58 -9.09
CA THR A 297 4.87 12.27 -8.80
C THR A 297 5.69 11.55 -7.75
N PHE A 298 5.05 11.20 -6.63
CA PHE A 298 5.64 10.38 -5.58
C PHE A 298 5.75 8.91 -6.03
N GLN A 299 6.89 8.26 -5.76
CA GLN A 299 7.12 6.85 -6.09
C GLN A 299 7.28 6.01 -4.82
N ALA A 300 6.46 4.98 -4.65
CA ALA A 300 6.38 4.21 -3.42
C ALA A 300 7.27 2.94 -3.47
N SER A 301 8.45 3.01 -2.84
CA SER A 301 9.28 1.80 -2.59
C SER A 301 8.83 1.05 -1.33
N SER A 302 8.44 1.77 -0.28
CA SER A 302 7.88 1.17 0.94
C SER A 302 6.49 0.64 0.67
N ARG A 303 6.18 -0.56 1.17
CA ARG A 303 4.84 -1.18 1.11
C ARG A 303 3.82 -0.50 2.03
N SER A 304 4.22 0.55 2.75
CA SER A 304 3.39 1.32 3.66
C SER A 304 3.75 2.81 3.53
N ILE A 305 2.85 3.62 3.00
CA ILE A 305 3.06 5.06 2.73
C ILE A 305 1.94 5.92 3.32
N LEU A 306 2.29 7.08 3.86
CA LEU A 306 1.35 8.07 4.38
C LEU A 306 1.26 9.25 3.41
N ILE A 307 0.07 9.62 2.97
CA ILE A 307 -0.17 10.79 2.11
C ILE A 307 -0.98 11.79 2.93
N ASP A 308 -0.42 12.94 3.27
CA ASP A 308 -1.00 13.83 4.28
C ASP A 308 -0.91 15.33 3.93
N GLY A 309 -1.59 16.17 4.72
CA GLY A 309 -1.67 17.63 4.50
C GLY A 309 -0.57 18.42 5.18
N PHE A 310 0.44 17.78 5.78
CA PHE A 310 1.50 18.43 6.53
C PHE A 310 2.69 18.82 5.63
N THR A 311 3.72 19.42 6.24
CA THR A 311 4.84 20.07 5.57
C THR A 311 6.19 19.51 6.02
N ASP A 312 6.27 18.22 6.36
CA ASP A 312 7.53 17.59 6.77
C ASP A 312 8.51 17.58 5.58
N PRO A 313 9.63 18.32 5.66
CA PRO A 313 10.58 18.49 4.56
C PRO A 313 11.67 17.42 4.58
N SER A 314 11.65 16.49 5.54
CA SER A 314 12.58 15.36 5.50
C SER A 314 12.29 14.51 4.26
N ASN A 315 13.34 14.02 3.61
CA ASN A 315 13.22 13.21 2.39
C ASN A 315 12.76 11.77 2.71
N ASN A 316 11.65 11.67 3.44
CA ASN A 316 11.05 10.46 3.95
C ASN A 316 10.30 9.76 2.82
N LYS A 317 10.97 8.78 2.20
CA LYS A 317 10.46 7.95 1.10
C LYS A 317 9.15 7.19 1.40
N ASN A 318 8.65 7.25 2.63
CA ASN A 318 7.42 6.61 3.08
C ASN A 318 6.29 7.63 3.34
N ARG A 319 6.50 8.92 3.05
CA ARG A 319 5.57 10.00 3.36
C ARG A 319 5.47 11.01 2.22
N PHE A 320 4.26 11.21 1.68
CA PHE A 320 3.96 12.21 0.66
C PHE A 320 3.22 13.39 1.30
N CYS A 321 3.98 14.43 1.64
CA CYS A 321 3.48 15.66 2.26
C CYS A 321 2.87 16.60 1.20
N LEU A 322 1.54 16.63 1.08
CA LEU A 322 0.84 17.52 0.14
C LEU A 322 0.90 18.99 0.59
N GLY A 323 1.09 19.25 1.89
CA GLY A 323 1.05 20.58 2.50
C GLY A 323 2.14 21.54 1.98
N LEU A 324 3.32 21.02 1.64
CA LEU A 324 4.45 21.79 1.11
C LEU A 324 4.37 22.09 -0.39
N LEU A 325 3.41 21.48 -1.11
CA LEU A 325 3.26 21.69 -2.55
C LEU A 325 2.64 23.06 -2.84
N SER A 326 3.32 23.87 -3.66
CA SER A 326 2.87 25.18 -4.11
C SER A 326 2.04 25.10 -5.40
N ASN A 327 1.03 25.97 -5.51
CA ASN A 327 0.23 26.15 -6.73
C ASN A 327 -0.22 27.62 -6.80
N VAL A 328 0.09 28.31 -7.89
CA VAL A 328 -0.27 29.73 -8.10
C VAL A 328 -1.75 29.90 -8.47
N ASN A 329 -2.38 28.86 -9.03
CA ASN A 329 -3.80 28.85 -9.42
C ASN A 329 -4.71 28.42 -8.26
N ARG A 330 -4.20 28.40 -7.03
CA ARG A 330 -4.91 27.91 -5.85
C ARG A 330 -5.93 28.95 -5.37
N ASN A 331 -7.19 28.53 -5.28
CA ASN A 331 -8.28 29.34 -4.74
C ASN A 331 -8.58 28.99 -3.26
N SER A 332 -9.35 29.85 -2.60
CA SER A 332 -9.72 29.71 -1.19
C SER A 332 -10.43 28.39 -0.84
N THR A 333 -11.17 27.78 -1.78
CA THR A 333 -11.82 26.47 -1.57
C THR A 333 -10.79 25.34 -1.53
N ILE A 334 -9.74 25.41 -2.35
CA ILE A 334 -8.62 24.48 -2.33
C ILE A 334 -7.82 24.66 -1.03
N GLU A 335 -7.49 25.90 -0.63
CA GLU A 335 -6.81 26.16 0.66
C GLU A 335 -7.59 25.65 1.87
N ASN A 336 -8.91 25.90 1.88
CA ASN A 336 -9.81 25.37 2.90
C ASN A 336 -9.78 23.84 2.93
N THR A 337 -9.77 23.19 1.76
CA THR A 337 -9.74 21.72 1.65
C THR A 337 -8.41 21.14 2.13
N ARG A 338 -7.28 21.74 1.73
CA ARG A 338 -5.92 21.33 2.15
C ARG A 338 -5.76 21.31 3.66
N ARG A 339 -6.28 22.32 4.37
CA ARG A 339 -6.28 22.37 5.85
C ARG A 339 -7.00 21.19 6.51
N HIS A 340 -7.99 20.60 5.85
CA HIS A 340 -8.76 19.46 6.34
C HIS A 340 -8.22 18.09 5.89
N ILE A 341 -7.18 18.04 5.04
CA ILE A 341 -6.49 16.78 4.75
C ILE A 341 -5.88 16.22 6.05
N GLY A 342 -5.22 17.06 6.85
CA GLY A 342 -4.67 16.66 8.14
C GLY A 342 -3.71 15.48 8.01
N LYS A 343 -3.97 14.38 8.73
CA LYS A 343 -3.22 13.12 8.63
C LYS A 343 -3.43 12.38 7.29
N GLY A 344 -4.45 12.74 6.51
CA GLY A 344 -4.71 12.24 5.16
C GLY A 344 -5.09 10.75 5.09
N VAL A 345 -4.39 10.00 4.25
CA VAL A 345 -4.64 8.58 3.97
C VAL A 345 -3.36 7.76 4.14
N HIS A 346 -3.48 6.61 4.77
CA HIS A 346 -2.43 5.60 4.81
C HIS A 346 -2.74 4.53 3.76
N LEU A 347 -1.86 4.40 2.77
CA LEU A 347 -1.92 3.32 1.78
C LEU A 347 -0.93 2.23 2.18
N TYR A 348 -1.37 0.98 2.15
CA TYR A 348 -0.49 -0.17 2.39
C TYR A 348 -0.79 -1.33 1.44
N TYR A 349 0.28 -2.01 1.04
CA TYR A 349 0.28 -3.15 0.15
C TYR A 349 0.76 -4.39 0.93
N VAL A 350 -0.11 -5.38 1.07
CA VAL A 350 0.17 -6.58 1.88
C VAL A 350 -0.53 -7.79 1.27
N GLY A 351 0.17 -8.92 1.16
CA GLY A 351 -0.42 -10.17 0.69
C GLY A 351 -1.02 -10.12 -0.73
N GLY A 352 -0.51 -9.26 -1.62
CA GLY A 352 -1.10 -9.05 -2.96
C GLY A 352 -2.33 -8.13 -2.98
N GLU A 353 -2.63 -7.44 -1.89
CA GLU A 353 -3.80 -6.56 -1.74
C GLU A 353 -3.38 -5.13 -1.37
N VAL A 354 -4.06 -4.13 -1.93
CA VAL A 354 -3.86 -2.71 -1.58
C VAL A 354 -5.05 -2.23 -0.75
N TYR A 355 -4.76 -1.55 0.35
CA TYR A 355 -5.74 -0.96 1.25
C TYR A 355 -5.55 0.55 1.36
N ALA A 356 -6.65 1.26 1.62
CA ALA A 356 -6.65 2.67 2.01
C ALA A 356 -7.32 2.82 3.37
N GLU A 357 -6.56 3.33 4.36
CA GLU A 357 -7.05 3.69 5.69
C GLU A 357 -7.17 5.21 5.81
N CYS A 358 -8.39 5.69 6.11
CA CYS A 358 -8.68 7.11 6.29
C CYS A 358 -8.24 7.56 7.69
N VAL A 359 -6.97 7.92 7.83
CA VAL A 359 -6.41 8.42 9.09
C VAL A 359 -6.72 9.90 9.35
N SER A 360 -7.20 10.64 8.34
CA SER A 360 -7.75 12.00 8.48
C SER A 360 -9.03 12.01 9.31
N ASP A 361 -9.30 13.15 9.94
CA ASP A 361 -10.56 13.42 10.64
C ASP A 361 -11.71 13.73 9.64
N SER A 362 -11.38 14.02 8.37
CA SER A 362 -12.33 14.15 7.25
C SER A 362 -12.36 12.90 6.36
N SER A 363 -13.52 12.55 5.80
CA SER A 363 -13.64 11.40 4.87
C SER A 363 -12.83 11.58 3.59
N ILE A 364 -12.40 10.44 3.03
CA ILE A 364 -11.85 10.32 1.68
C ILE A 364 -12.85 9.59 0.77
N PHE A 365 -12.72 9.80 -0.53
CA PHE A 365 -13.65 9.28 -1.54
C PHE A 365 -12.84 8.59 -2.62
N VAL A 366 -13.12 7.31 -2.92
CA VAL A 366 -12.27 6.45 -3.75
C VAL A 366 -13.05 5.86 -4.91
N GLN A 367 -12.53 5.99 -6.12
CA GLN A 367 -12.97 5.25 -7.30
C GLN A 367 -11.87 4.24 -7.66
N SER A 368 -12.12 2.96 -7.37
CA SER A 368 -11.30 1.84 -7.82
C SER A 368 -12.19 0.86 -8.56
N ARG A 369 -11.91 0.63 -9.84
CA ARG A 369 -12.69 -0.32 -10.64
C ARG A 369 -12.55 -1.76 -10.14
N ASN A 370 -11.38 -2.13 -9.61
CA ASN A 370 -11.14 -3.45 -8.99
C ASN A 370 -12.01 -3.65 -7.74
N CYS A 371 -12.07 -2.65 -6.85
CA CYS A 371 -12.94 -2.70 -5.68
C CYS A 371 -14.44 -2.69 -6.06
N ASN A 372 -14.85 -1.84 -6.99
CA ASN A 372 -16.23 -1.76 -7.47
C ASN A 372 -16.67 -3.10 -8.08
N TYR A 373 -15.86 -3.71 -8.94
CA TYR A 373 -16.13 -5.03 -9.52
C TYR A 373 -16.28 -6.12 -8.45
N GLN A 374 -15.39 -6.16 -7.45
CA GLN A 374 -15.43 -7.17 -6.38
C GLN A 374 -16.76 -7.15 -5.58
N HIS A 375 -17.40 -5.99 -5.47
CA HIS A 375 -18.65 -5.80 -4.72
C HIS A 375 -19.89 -5.64 -5.62
N GLY A 376 -19.75 -5.83 -6.94
CA GLY A 376 -20.86 -5.73 -7.89
C GLY A 376 -21.35 -4.29 -8.16
N PHE A 377 -20.57 -3.27 -7.79
CA PHE A 377 -20.89 -1.87 -8.08
C PHE A 377 -20.53 -1.50 -9.52
N HIS A 378 -21.16 -0.43 -10.03
CA HIS A 378 -20.81 0.14 -11.33
C HIS A 378 -19.32 0.56 -11.33
N PRO A 379 -18.55 0.37 -12.43
CA PRO A 379 -17.12 0.68 -12.45
C PRO A 379 -16.77 2.13 -12.06
N ALA A 380 -17.68 3.08 -12.31
CA ALA A 380 -17.53 4.50 -11.96
C ALA A 380 -18.01 4.89 -10.54
N THR A 381 -18.59 3.98 -9.75
CA THR A 381 -19.05 4.26 -8.38
C THR A 381 -17.93 4.84 -7.50
N VAL A 382 -18.25 5.85 -6.70
CA VAL A 382 -17.33 6.46 -5.75
C VAL A 382 -17.65 5.95 -4.34
N CYS A 383 -16.65 5.37 -3.70
CA CYS A 383 -16.73 4.79 -2.36
C CYS A 383 -16.22 5.78 -1.31
N LYS A 384 -17.10 6.29 -0.45
CA LYS A 384 -16.74 7.09 0.72
C LYS A 384 -16.16 6.19 1.81
N ILE A 385 -14.97 6.54 2.30
CA ILE A 385 -14.32 5.92 3.46
C ILE A 385 -14.35 6.96 4.61
N PRO A 386 -15.13 6.72 5.68
CA PRO A 386 -15.16 7.59 6.86
C PRO A 386 -13.83 7.56 7.65
N SER A 387 -13.64 8.55 8.53
CA SER A 387 -12.48 8.61 9.42
C SER A 387 -12.35 7.33 10.25
N GLY A 388 -11.12 6.82 10.37
CA GLY A 388 -10.79 5.58 11.08
C GLY A 388 -11.23 4.29 10.38
N CYS A 389 -11.81 4.35 9.19
CA CYS A 389 -12.14 3.17 8.39
C CYS A 389 -11.00 2.80 7.42
N SER A 390 -10.86 1.50 7.15
CA SER A 390 -9.95 0.95 6.13
C SER A 390 -10.73 0.10 5.13
N LEU A 391 -10.49 0.32 3.84
CA LEU A 391 -11.10 -0.40 2.72
C LEU A 391 -10.02 -1.06 1.86
N LYS A 392 -10.26 -2.31 1.44
CA LYS A 392 -9.48 -2.98 0.40
C LYS A 392 -9.82 -2.34 -0.95
N ILE A 393 -8.87 -1.62 -1.54
CA ILE A 393 -9.06 -0.88 -2.79
C ILE A 393 -8.52 -1.62 -4.02
N PHE A 394 -7.67 -2.64 -3.84
CA PHE A 394 -7.23 -3.50 -4.94
C PHE A 394 -6.88 -4.91 -4.46
N ASN A 395 -7.10 -5.91 -5.32
CA ASN A 395 -6.72 -7.30 -5.12
C ASN A 395 -6.05 -7.85 -6.40
N ASN A 396 -4.78 -8.27 -6.29
CA ASN A 396 -4.02 -8.82 -7.41
C ASN A 396 -4.56 -10.16 -7.90
N GLN A 397 -5.12 -11.00 -7.03
CA GLN A 397 -5.71 -12.30 -7.42
C GLN A 397 -6.95 -12.10 -8.29
N LEU A 398 -7.79 -11.11 -7.95
CA LEU A 398 -8.94 -10.71 -8.76
C LEU A 398 -8.49 -10.14 -10.11
N PHE A 399 -7.45 -9.29 -10.11
CA PHE A 399 -6.89 -8.76 -11.35
C PHE A 399 -6.31 -9.87 -12.26
N ALA A 400 -5.59 -10.85 -11.68
CA ALA A 400 -5.08 -12.01 -12.41
C ALA A 400 -6.19 -12.81 -13.10
N GLN A 401 -7.29 -13.07 -12.40
CA GLN A 401 -8.46 -13.77 -12.94
C GLN A 401 -9.10 -12.99 -14.10
N LEU A 402 -9.28 -11.67 -13.93
CA LEU A 402 -9.84 -10.80 -14.97
C LEU A 402 -8.92 -10.69 -16.20
N LEU A 403 -7.61 -10.61 -16.00
CA LEU A 403 -6.62 -10.58 -17.08
C LEU A 403 -6.62 -11.89 -17.86
N ALA A 404 -6.54 -13.03 -17.17
CA ALA A 404 -6.59 -14.35 -17.80
C ALA A 404 -7.89 -14.60 -18.58
N GLN A 405 -9.03 -14.12 -18.09
CA GLN A 405 -10.29 -14.17 -18.82
C GLN A 405 -10.27 -13.25 -20.05
N SER A 406 -9.82 -12.00 -19.89
CA SER A 406 -9.87 -10.97 -20.95
C SER A 406 -9.01 -11.29 -22.16
N VAL A 407 -7.90 -12.01 -22.01
CA VAL A 407 -7.03 -12.43 -23.12
C VAL A 407 -7.80 -13.16 -24.23
N ASN A 408 -8.75 -14.04 -23.86
CA ASN A 408 -9.57 -14.78 -24.82
C ASN A 408 -10.64 -13.91 -25.53
N HIS A 409 -10.77 -12.64 -25.15
CA HIS A 409 -11.74 -11.68 -25.69
C HIS A 409 -11.10 -10.59 -26.57
N GLY A 410 -9.80 -10.70 -26.84
CA GLY A 410 -9.07 -9.84 -27.76
C GLY A 410 -8.46 -8.58 -27.13
N PHE A 411 -7.67 -7.88 -27.95
CA PHE A 411 -6.79 -6.79 -27.52
C PHE A 411 -7.52 -5.65 -26.80
N GLU A 412 -8.68 -5.19 -27.32
CA GLU A 412 -9.41 -4.04 -26.76
C GLU A 412 -9.87 -4.27 -25.31
N VAL A 413 -10.33 -5.49 -24.99
CA VAL A 413 -10.81 -5.84 -23.65
C VAL A 413 -9.65 -5.88 -22.65
N VAL A 414 -8.49 -6.40 -23.07
CA VAL A 414 -7.27 -6.36 -22.26
C VAL A 414 -6.77 -4.93 -22.09
N TYR A 415 -6.77 -4.11 -23.15
CA TYR A 415 -6.34 -2.72 -23.07
C TYR A 415 -7.21 -1.88 -22.10
N GLU A 416 -8.52 -2.11 -22.04
CA GLU A 416 -9.42 -1.49 -21.06
C GLU A 416 -9.05 -1.80 -19.59
N LEU A 417 -8.39 -2.94 -19.31
CA LEU A 417 -7.89 -3.27 -17.97
C LEU A 417 -6.81 -2.29 -17.48
N THR A 418 -6.20 -1.48 -18.35
CA THR A 418 -5.31 -0.37 -17.95
C THR A 418 -6.02 0.54 -16.95
N LYS A 419 -7.32 0.77 -17.13
CA LYS A 419 -8.16 1.61 -16.26
C LYS A 419 -8.48 0.94 -14.92
N MET A 420 -8.23 -0.37 -14.75
CA MET A 420 -8.30 -1.05 -13.45
C MET A 420 -7.06 -0.74 -12.59
N CYS A 421 -5.91 -0.52 -13.23
CA CYS A 421 -4.64 -0.27 -12.55
C CYS A 421 -4.48 1.18 -12.05
N THR A 422 -5.42 2.06 -12.41
CA THR A 422 -5.51 3.44 -11.94
C THR A 422 -6.63 3.58 -10.91
N ILE A 423 -6.30 4.11 -9.73
CA ILE A 423 -7.25 4.41 -8.65
C ILE A 423 -7.25 5.91 -8.39
N ARG A 424 -8.44 6.50 -8.26
CA ARG A 424 -8.60 7.94 -7.99
C ARG A 424 -9.17 8.16 -6.60
N MET A 425 -8.62 9.13 -5.87
CA MET A 425 -9.05 9.43 -4.51
C MET A 425 -9.09 10.93 -4.23
N SER A 426 -10.24 11.44 -3.77
CA SER A 426 -10.42 12.84 -3.34
C SER A 426 -10.41 12.94 -1.82
N PHE A 427 -9.86 14.04 -1.31
CA PHE A 427 -9.86 14.38 0.11
C PHE A 427 -11.02 15.33 0.44
N VAL A 428 -11.73 15.07 1.55
CA VAL A 428 -12.76 15.94 2.16
C VAL A 428 -14.04 16.16 1.34
N LYS A 429 -13.96 16.19 0.00
CA LYS A 429 -15.08 16.46 -0.91
C LYS A 429 -15.32 15.28 -1.86
N GLY A 430 -16.52 14.73 -1.81
CA GLY A 430 -16.99 13.70 -2.74
C GLY A 430 -17.32 14.23 -4.13
N TRP A 431 -17.38 13.31 -5.08
CA TRP A 431 -17.91 13.46 -6.44
C TRP A 431 -18.71 12.19 -6.81
N GLY A 432 -19.51 12.25 -7.87
CA GLY A 432 -20.44 11.18 -8.29
C GLY A 432 -21.90 11.59 -8.13
N ALA A 433 -22.85 10.69 -8.42
CA ALA A 433 -24.28 11.01 -8.59
C ALA A 433 -24.90 11.81 -7.42
N GLU A 434 -24.55 11.50 -6.18
CA GLU A 434 -25.10 12.15 -4.97
C GLU A 434 -24.39 13.45 -4.56
N TYR A 435 -23.39 13.89 -5.33
CA TYR A 435 -22.63 15.11 -5.05
C TYR A 435 -22.80 16.13 -6.18
N HIS A 436 -22.82 17.41 -5.84
CA HIS A 436 -22.82 18.50 -6.83
C HIS A 436 -21.64 18.42 -7.84
N ARG A 437 -20.56 17.72 -7.49
CA ARG A 437 -19.42 17.44 -8.37
C ARG A 437 -19.66 16.12 -9.07
N GLN A 438 -19.80 16.13 -10.39
CA GLN A 438 -19.93 14.91 -11.18
C GLN A 438 -18.54 14.33 -11.51
N ASP A 439 -17.55 15.19 -11.78
CA ASP A 439 -16.16 14.79 -12.08
C ASP A 439 -15.18 14.94 -10.91
N VAL A 440 -14.18 14.06 -10.87
CA VAL A 440 -13.05 14.15 -9.92
C VAL A 440 -12.26 15.46 -10.06
N THR A 441 -12.16 15.98 -11.29
CA THR A 441 -11.50 17.27 -11.61
C THR A 441 -12.26 18.48 -11.08
N SER A 442 -13.49 18.31 -10.60
CA SER A 442 -14.24 19.34 -9.85
C SER A 442 -13.97 19.28 -8.35
N THR A 443 -13.18 18.31 -7.86
CA THR A 443 -12.79 18.20 -6.45
C THR A 443 -11.55 19.06 -6.18
N PRO A 444 -11.47 19.76 -5.02
CA PRO A 444 -10.40 20.73 -4.80
C PRO A 444 -9.02 20.10 -4.60
N CYS A 445 -8.96 18.87 -4.08
CA CYS A 445 -7.73 18.15 -3.75
C CYS A 445 -7.95 16.65 -3.97
N TRP A 446 -7.25 16.05 -4.92
CA TRP A 446 -7.32 14.61 -5.19
C TRP A 446 -5.98 14.05 -5.66
N ILE A 447 -5.86 12.72 -5.64
CA ILE A 447 -4.70 11.97 -6.12
C ILE A 447 -5.11 10.90 -7.12
N GLU A 448 -4.21 10.62 -8.06
CA GLU A 448 -4.27 9.49 -8.97
C GLU A 448 -3.13 8.52 -8.64
N ILE A 449 -3.47 7.25 -8.41
CA ILE A 449 -2.57 6.18 -7.99
C ILE A 449 -2.46 5.18 -9.13
N HIS A 450 -1.24 4.93 -9.60
CA HIS A 450 -0.95 3.94 -10.64
C HIS A 450 -0.25 2.73 -10.01
N LEU A 451 -0.83 1.53 -10.13
CA LEU A 451 -0.28 0.29 -9.59
C LEU A 451 0.66 -0.37 -10.59
N HIS A 452 1.96 -0.40 -10.28
CA HIS A 452 3.00 -0.76 -11.25
C HIS A 452 3.03 -2.26 -11.57
N GLY A 453 2.79 -3.13 -10.59
CA GLY A 453 2.75 -4.58 -10.82
C GLY A 453 1.66 -4.99 -11.80
N PRO A 454 0.38 -4.62 -11.55
CA PRO A 454 -0.71 -4.82 -12.50
C PRO A 454 -0.45 -4.21 -13.90
N LEU A 455 0.13 -3.00 -13.98
CA LEU A 455 0.49 -2.38 -15.26
C LEU A 455 1.58 -3.17 -16.01
N GLN A 456 2.66 -3.58 -15.33
CA GLN A 456 3.75 -4.33 -15.93
C GLN A 456 3.30 -5.72 -16.41
N TRP A 457 2.39 -6.37 -15.67
CA TRP A 457 1.83 -7.65 -16.10
C TRP A 457 0.93 -7.48 -17.33
N LEU A 458 0.12 -6.43 -17.35
CA LEU A 458 -0.74 -6.08 -18.48
C LEU A 458 0.08 -5.77 -19.75
N ASP A 459 1.15 -4.99 -19.62
CA ASP A 459 2.08 -4.64 -20.70
C ASP A 459 2.74 -5.88 -21.34
N LYS A 460 3.24 -6.81 -20.50
CA LYS A 460 3.80 -8.09 -20.95
C LYS A 460 2.78 -8.98 -21.68
N VAL A 461 1.50 -8.90 -21.33
CA VAL A 461 0.41 -9.62 -22.02
C VAL A 461 0.07 -8.93 -23.35
N LEU A 462 -0.15 -7.61 -23.34
CA LEU A 462 -0.49 -6.83 -24.54
C LEU A 462 0.59 -6.94 -25.63
N THR A 463 1.86 -6.92 -25.24
CA THR A 463 3.01 -7.08 -26.15
C THR A 463 2.99 -8.43 -26.89
N GLN A 464 2.32 -9.44 -26.34
CA GLN A 464 2.19 -10.77 -26.95
C GLN A 464 0.90 -10.96 -27.77
N MET A 465 -0.09 -10.06 -27.66
CA MET A 465 -1.38 -10.17 -28.35
C MET A 465 -1.41 -9.53 -29.75
N GLY A 466 -0.36 -8.81 -30.15
CA GLY A 466 -0.29 -8.11 -31.44
C GLY A 466 -1.01 -6.75 -31.43
N SER A 467 -1.27 -6.20 -32.62
CA SER A 467 -1.94 -4.90 -32.79
C SER A 467 -3.47 -5.02 -32.85
N PRO A 468 -4.22 -3.95 -32.54
CA PRO A 468 -5.67 -3.88 -32.82
C PRO A 468 -6.00 -4.21 -34.28
N HIS A 469 -7.15 -4.84 -34.52
CA HIS A 469 -7.61 -5.15 -35.88
C HIS A 469 -8.09 -3.93 -36.67
N ASN A 470 -8.55 -2.88 -35.99
CA ASN A 470 -8.97 -1.63 -36.63
C ASN A 470 -7.75 -0.71 -36.82
N PRO A 471 -7.28 -0.49 -38.07
CA PRO A 471 -6.21 0.48 -38.32
C PRO A 471 -6.70 1.89 -38.04
N ILE A 472 -5.91 2.66 -37.28
CA ILE A 472 -6.19 4.07 -37.01
C ILE A 472 -5.71 4.90 -38.21
N SER A 473 -6.55 5.80 -38.70
CA SER A 473 -6.17 6.75 -39.76
C SER A 473 -5.16 7.77 -39.24
N SER A 474 -4.16 8.10 -40.05
CA SER A 474 -3.20 9.19 -39.77
C SER A 474 -3.73 10.58 -40.14
N VAL A 475 -4.99 10.68 -40.61
CA VAL A 475 -5.58 11.89 -41.21
C VAL A 475 -6.93 12.28 -40.58
N SER A 476 -7.45 11.48 -39.64
CA SER A 476 -8.74 11.69 -38.96
C SER A 476 -8.65 12.60 -37.73
#